data_AF-A0AAT9M9J7-F1
#
_entry.id   AF-A0AAT9M9J7-F1
#
_cell.length_a   1.000
_cell.length_b   1.000
_cell.length_c   1.000
_cell.angle_alpha   90.00
_cell.angle_beta   90.00
_cell.angle_gamma   90.00
#
_symmetry.space_group_name_H-M   'P 1'
#
loop_
_entity.id
_entity.type
_entity.pdbx_description
1 polymer ?
#
loop_
_entity_poly.entity_id
_entity_poly.type
_entity_poly.pdbx_seq_one_letter_code
_entity_poly.pdbx_strand_id
1 'polypeptide(L)' 'MLRSKTPDLVEQQMWGLLLAHYAIRALLHDAADPAGCDPDRMSFIKGLRVVRRQVTDQAAVTP' A
#
# COMPACT_ATOMS: atom_id res chain seq x y z
N MET A 1 3.84 15.74 -4.40
CA MET A 1 2.97 16.94 -4.28
C MET A 1 1.64 16.50 -3.72
N LEU A 2 1.13 17.20 -2.72
CA LEU A 2 -0.20 16.95 -2.14
C LEU A 2 -1.27 17.52 -3.08
N ARG A 3 -2.41 16.83 -3.21
CA ARG A 3 -3.53 17.25 -4.07
C ARG A 3 -4.31 18.40 -3.45
N SER A 4 -4.56 18.35 -2.15
CA SER A 4 -5.21 19.45 -1.43
C SER A 4 -4.25 20.57 -1.03
N LYS A 5 -4.81 21.78 -0.96
CA LYS A 5 -4.16 23.02 -0.49
C LYS A 5 -4.74 23.56 0.82
N THR A 6 -5.74 22.89 1.40
CA THR A 6 -6.28 23.22 2.72
C THR A 6 -5.60 22.38 3.81
N PRO A 7 -5.30 22.95 5.00
CA PRO A 7 -4.58 22.24 6.07
C PRO A 7 -5.23 20.91 6.47
N ASP A 8 -6.54 20.89 6.71
CA ASP A 8 -7.26 19.70 7.17
C ASP A 8 -7.19 18.54 6.15
N LEU A 9 -7.33 18.87 4.86
CA LEU A 9 -7.24 17.87 3.79
C LEU A 9 -5.78 17.47 3.47
N VAL A 10 -4.81 18.31 3.82
CA VAL A 10 -3.38 17.93 3.77
C VAL A 10 -3.11 16.89 4.85
N GLU A 11 -3.58 17.12 6.08
CA GLU A 11 -3.47 16.16 7.17
C GLU A 11 -4.12 14.82 6.81
N GLN A 12 -5.36 14.85 6.29
CA GLN A 12 -6.04 13.64 5.83
C GLN A 12 -5.25 12.88 4.76
N GLN A 13 -4.67 13.57 3.78
CA GLN A 13 -3.86 12.93 2.75
C GLN A 13 -2.57 12.32 3.31
N MET A 14 -1.93 12.97 4.28
CA MET A 14 -0.76 12.43 4.96
C MET A 14 -1.11 11.15 5.71
N TRP A 15 -2.21 11.14 6.46
CA TRP A 15 -2.71 9.93 7.10
C TRP A 15 -3.07 8.84 6.10
N GLY A 16 -3.70 9.20 4.97
CA GLY A 16 -3.99 8.25 3.89
C GLY A 16 -2.73 7.62 3.29
N LEU A 17 -1.67 8.40 3.06
CA LEU A 17 -0.38 7.92 2.57
C LEU A 17 0.31 6.99 3.59
N LEU A 18 0.30 7.37 4.87
CA LEU A 18 0.87 6.57 5.95
C LEU A 18 0.13 5.24 6.14
N LEU A 19 -1.20 5.29 6.11
CA LEU A 19 -2.05 4.09 6.23
C LEU A 19 -1.83 3.13 5.05
N ALA A 20 -1.77 3.66 3.82
CA ALA A 20 -1.48 2.85 2.64
C ALA A 20 -0.08 2.22 2.70
N HIS A 21 0.92 2.98 3.16
CA HIS A 21 2.27 2.45 3.36
C HIS A 21 2.28 1.31 4.39
N TYR A 22 1.64 1.51 5.54
CA TYR A 22 1.55 0.52 6.60
C TYR A 22 0.84 -0.75 6.13
N ALA A 23 -0.32 -0.62 5.47
CA ALA A 23 -1.08 -1.77 4.97
C ALA A 23 -0.26 -2.62 3.98
N ILE A 24 0.45 -1.99 3.05
CA ILE A 24 1.32 -2.71 2.10
C ILE A 24 2.48 -3.39 2.83
N ARG A 25 3.06 -2.74 3.85
CA ARG A 25 4.14 -3.34 4.66
C ARG A 25 3.65 -4.53 5.47
N ALA A 26 2.47 -4.46 6.07
CA ALA A 26 1.85 -5.58 6.78
C ALA A 26 1.65 -6.78 5.83
N LEU A 27 1.11 -6.55 4.63
CA LEU A 27 0.95 -7.61 3.63
C LEU A 27 2.29 -8.24 3.19
N LEU A 28 3.35 -7.44 3.05
CA LEU A 28 4.68 -7.96 2.74
C LEU A 28 5.26 -8.78 3.90
N HIS A 29 5.03 -8.36 5.13
CA HIS A 29 5.42 -9.10 6.32
C HIS A 29 4.73 -10.47 6.37
N ASP A 30 3.41 -10.48 6.22
CA ASP A 30 2.62 -11.72 6.22
C ASP A 30 3.01 -12.66 5.06
N ALA A 31 3.41 -12.11 3.91
CA ALA A 31 3.88 -12.89 2.77
C ALA A 31 5.31 -13.44 2.93
N ALA A 32 6.11 -12.89 3.86
CA ALA A 32 7.48 -13.31 4.11
C ALA A 32 7.58 -14.59 4.93
N ASP A 33 6.68 -14.75 5.91
CA ASP A 33 6.57 -15.92 6.76
C ASP A 33 6.52 -17.24 5.97
N PRO A 34 5.56 -17.46 5.04
CA PRO A 34 5.51 -18.71 4.28
C PRO A 34 6.68 -18.87 3.29
N ALA A 35 7.36 -17.78 2.92
CA ALA A 35 8.51 -17.80 2.04
C ALA A 35 9.84 -18.05 2.77
N GLY A 36 9.84 -18.11 4.11
CA GLY A 36 11.07 -18.22 4.92
C GLY A 36 12.05 -17.07 4.67
N CYS A 37 11.54 -15.92 4.22
CA CYS A 37 12.33 -14.76 3.86
C CYS A 37 12.24 -13.71 4.96
N ASP A 38 13.31 -12.95 5.15
CA ASP A 38 13.29 -11.78 6.02
C ASP A 38 12.35 -10.69 5.43
N PRO A 39 11.28 -10.27 6.15
CA PRO A 39 10.35 -9.24 5.69
C PRO A 39 11.02 -7.94 5.25
N ASP A 40 12.13 -7.56 5.89
CA ASP A 40 12.82 -6.30 5.61
C ASP A 40 13.57 -6.34 4.28
N ARG A 41 13.85 -7.55 3.77
CA ARG A 41 14.43 -7.75 2.43
C ARG A 41 13.41 -7.63 1.31
N MET A 42 12.12 -7.62 1.61
CA MET A 42 11.09 -7.46 0.60
C MET A 42 11.04 -6.02 0.07
N SER A 43 11.14 -5.90 -1.26
CA SER A 43 11.06 -4.60 -1.92
C SER A 43 9.65 -4.03 -1.83
N PHE A 44 9.50 -2.89 -1.16
CA PHE A 44 8.24 -2.15 -1.07
C PHE A 44 7.64 -1.83 -2.45
N ILE A 45 8.46 -1.39 -3.42
CA ILE A 45 7.99 -1.03 -4.76
C ILE A 45 7.45 -2.26 -5.52
N LYS A 46 8.08 -3.43 -5.37
CA LYS A 46 7.56 -4.68 -5.96
C LYS A 46 6.21 -5.05 -5.31
N GLY A 47 6.12 -4.99 -3.99
CA GLY A 47 4.88 -5.22 -3.25
C GLY A 47 3.75 -4.27 -3.67
N LEU A 48 4.03 -2.97 -3.72
CA LEU A 48 3.09 -1.94 -4.18
C LEU A 48 2.56 -2.26 -5.59
N ARG A 49 3.42 -2.73 -6.51
CA ARG A 49 3.00 -3.08 -7.87
C ARG A 49 2.05 -4.28 -7.88
N VAL A 50 2.32 -5.28 -7.04
CA VAL A 50 1.45 -6.47 -6.88
C VAL A 50 0.10 -6.07 -6.28
N VAL A 51 0.11 -5.34 -5.16
CA VAL A 51 -1.12 -4.86 -4.49
C VAL A 51 -1.94 -4.00 -5.44
N ARG A 52 -1.32 -3.06 -6.16
CA ARG A 52 -2.03 -2.22 -7.13
C ARG A 52 -2.68 -3.04 -8.24
N ARG A 53 -1.99 -4.05 -8.77
CA ARG A 53 -2.56 -4.95 -9.78
C ARG A 53 -3.80 -5.66 -9.23
N GLN A 54 -3.73 -6.16 -8.00
CA GLN A 54 -4.85 -6.85 -7.35
C GLN A 54 -6.04 -5.92 -7.09
N VAL A 55 -5.81 -4.74 -6.53
CA VAL A 55 -6.88 -3.77 -6.24
C VAL A 55 -7.54 -3.26 -7.52
N THR A 56 -6.77 -3.00 -8.58
CA THR A 56 -7.33 -2.61 -9.88
C THR A 56 -8.15 -3.73 -10.51
N ASP A 57 -7.71 -4.98 -10.38
CA ASP A 57 -8.45 -6.16 -10.84
C ASP A 57 -9.77 -6.33 -10.07
N GLN A 58 -9.74 -6.19 -8.74
CA GLN A 58 -10.95 -6.21 -7.90
C GLN A 58 -11.90 -5.04 -8.19
N ALA A 59 -11.37 -3.86 -8.52
CA ALA A 59 -12.16 -2.69 -8.88
C ALA A 59 -12.75 -2.79 -10.31
N ALA A 60 -12.28 -3.73 -11.14
CA ALA A 60 -12.82 -3.99 -12.46
C ALA A 60 -14.08 -4.87 -12.45
N VAL A 61 -14.53 -5.33 -11.27
CA VAL A 61 -15.84 -5.98 -11.09
C VAL A 61 -16.92 -4.89 -11.08
N THR A 62 -17.30 -4.48 -12.28
CA THR A 62 -18.50 -3.70 -12.61
C THR A 62 -19.71 -4.69 -12.60
N PRO A 63 -20.94 -4.29 -12.21
CA PRO A 63 -22.09 -5.22 -12.13
C PRO A 63 -22.48 -5.82 -13.49
#